data_AF-K1QU82-F1
#
_entry.id   AF-K1QU82-F1
#
_cell.length_a   1.000
_cell.length_b   1.000
_cell.length_c   1.000
_cell.angle_alpha   90.00
_cell.angle_beta   90.00
_cell.angle_gamma   90.00
#
_symmetry.space_group_name_H-M   'P 1'
#
loop_
_entity.id
_entity.type
_entity.pdbx_description
1 polymer ?
#
loop_
_entity_poly.entity_id
_entity_poly.type
_entity_poly.pdbx_seq_one_letter_code
_entity_poly.pdbx_strand_id
1 'polypeptide(L)'
;MLHSFNWMLLERHGQIPDPVPRGVFKPITLSSGSPSLVVFDLETTDLIRGRQMPHITQLAAVELDTGSLYNTYILPKVPISEEAMNTTCIVVNFDLEKMTVHGFIDSLSVFKKAFPGQQNYKQETLVKAVLNTSYAAHDATEDVKTLGLLMKQTKLSGPEILQFSFPPIFVHQGLLFGNEK
;
A
#
# COMPACT_ATOMS: atom_id res chain seq x y z
N MET A 1 -13.84 23.59 -35.95
CA MET A 1 -14.78 22.64 -36.57
C MET A 1 -14.93 21.48 -35.59
N LEU A 2 -16.01 21.51 -34.82
CA LEU A 2 -16.38 20.52 -33.79
C LEU A 2 -17.05 19.31 -34.45
N HIS A 3 -16.57 18.11 -34.13
CA HIS A 3 -17.26 16.82 -34.31
C HIS A 3 -16.72 15.95 -33.15
N SER A 4 -17.48 15.26 -32.30
CA SER A 4 -18.85 14.79 -32.32
C SER A 4 -19.28 14.55 -30.85
N PHE A 5 -20.53 14.86 -30.51
CA PHE A 5 -21.20 14.39 -29.29
C PHE A 5 -21.92 13.07 -29.60
N ASN A 6 -21.74 12.05 -28.77
CA ASN A 6 -22.73 11.00 -28.60
C ASN A 6 -22.88 10.68 -27.11
N TRP A 7 -24.13 10.71 -26.67
CA TRP A 7 -24.57 10.66 -25.28
C TRP A 7 -24.59 9.23 -24.74
N MET A 8 -24.32 9.05 -23.45
CA MET A 8 -24.93 7.96 -22.68
C MET A 8 -25.54 8.56 -21.41
N LEU A 9 -26.89 8.53 -21.35
CA LEU A 9 -27.63 8.70 -20.10
C LEU A 9 -27.12 7.66 -19.10
N LEU A 10 -26.62 8.11 -17.96
CA LEU A 10 -26.58 7.26 -16.76
C LEU A 10 -27.77 7.67 -15.92
N GLU A 11 -28.83 6.87 -16.00
CA GLU A 11 -29.94 6.92 -15.06
C GLU A 11 -29.37 6.91 -13.64
N ARG A 12 -29.63 7.99 -12.90
CA ARG A 12 -29.65 7.96 -11.44
C ARG A 12 -30.73 6.98 -11.03
N HIS A 13 -30.44 5.68 -10.87
CA HIS A 13 -31.17 4.70 -10.04
C HIS A 13 -30.52 3.30 -10.13
N GLY A 14 -29.19 3.22 -10.06
CA GLY A 14 -28.54 1.96 -9.72
C GLY A 14 -28.81 1.65 -8.25
N GLN A 15 -29.90 0.94 -7.94
CA GLN A 15 -30.09 0.36 -6.62
C GLN A 15 -28.83 -0.50 -6.35
N ILE A 16 -28.13 -0.23 -5.25
CA ILE A 16 -27.05 -1.12 -4.80
C ILE A 16 -27.69 -2.52 -4.73
N PRO A 17 -27.18 -3.51 -5.49
CA PRO A 17 -27.76 -4.85 -5.46
C PRO A 17 -27.79 -5.33 -4.01
N ASP A 18 -28.86 -6.05 -3.65
CA ASP A 18 -28.97 -6.60 -2.31
C ASP A 18 -27.69 -7.36 -1.96
N PRO A 19 -27.22 -7.25 -0.69
CA PRO A 19 -26.04 -7.99 -0.26
C PRO A 19 -26.21 -9.45 -0.66
N VAL A 20 -25.21 -9.98 -1.37
CA VAL A 20 -25.23 -11.34 -1.88
C VAL A 20 -25.61 -12.26 -0.71
N PRO A 21 -26.64 -13.11 -0.84
CA PRO A 21 -27.01 -14.04 0.22
C PRO A 21 -25.75 -14.75 0.69
N ARG A 22 -25.55 -14.82 2.00
CA ARG A 22 -24.34 -15.37 2.61
C ARG A 22 -24.04 -16.69 1.91
N GLY A 23 -22.97 -16.71 1.11
CA GLY A 23 -22.72 -17.80 0.17
C GLY A 23 -22.72 -19.13 0.93
N VAL A 24 -23.33 -20.16 0.35
CA VAL A 24 -23.19 -21.49 0.92
C VAL A 24 -21.73 -21.87 0.70
N PHE A 25 -20.93 -21.88 1.76
CA PHE A 25 -19.53 -22.28 1.73
C PHE A 25 -19.44 -23.79 1.47
N LYS A 26 -19.58 -24.16 0.19
CA LYS A 26 -19.31 -25.51 -0.29
C LYS A 26 -17.93 -25.54 -0.95
N PRO A 27 -17.09 -26.54 -0.67
CA PRO A 27 -15.84 -26.73 -1.39
C PRO A 27 -16.10 -26.79 -2.89
N ILE A 28 -15.31 -26.05 -3.67
CA ILE A 28 -15.30 -26.15 -5.13
C ILE A 28 -14.53 -27.42 -5.49
N THR A 29 -15.11 -28.27 -6.32
CA THR A 29 -14.40 -29.41 -6.93
C THR A 29 -13.88 -28.97 -8.29
N LEU A 30 -12.57 -29.01 -8.48
CA LEU A 30 -11.98 -28.72 -9.78
C LEU A 30 -12.24 -29.89 -10.72
N SER A 31 -12.69 -29.58 -11.94
CA SER A 31 -12.91 -30.57 -12.99
C SER A 31 -11.60 -31.18 -13.51
N SER A 32 -10.48 -30.46 -13.39
CA SER A 32 -9.12 -30.92 -13.67
C SER A 32 -8.08 -29.91 -13.14
N GLY A 33 -6.82 -30.34 -12.98
CA GLY A 33 -5.68 -29.47 -12.62
C GLY A 33 -5.51 -29.21 -11.12
N SER A 34 -4.36 -28.63 -10.76
CA SER A 34 -4.10 -28.07 -9.42
C SER A 34 -4.49 -26.58 -9.39
N PRO A 35 -5.07 -26.09 -8.28
CA PRO A 35 -5.36 -24.67 -8.15
C PRO A 35 -4.06 -23.86 -8.03
N SER A 36 -4.00 -22.70 -8.70
CA SER A 36 -3.05 -21.65 -8.35
C SER A 36 -3.61 -20.85 -7.18
N LEU A 37 -2.82 -20.68 -6.12
CA LEU A 37 -3.23 -19.93 -4.95
C LEU A 37 -2.78 -18.48 -5.10
N VAL A 38 -3.76 -17.56 -5.20
CA VAL A 38 -3.52 -16.13 -5.23
C VAL A 38 -4.00 -15.53 -3.93
N VAL A 39 -3.11 -14.83 -3.23
CA VAL A 39 -3.44 -14.00 -2.07
C VAL A 39 -3.49 -12.55 -2.53
N PHE A 40 -4.44 -11.78 -2.01
CA PHE A 40 -4.57 -10.37 -2.35
C PHE A 40 -4.99 -9.55 -1.15
N ASP A 41 -4.69 -8.25 -1.22
CA ASP A 41 -5.10 -7.26 -0.22
C ASP A 41 -5.53 -5.96 -0.92
N LEU A 42 -6.37 -5.18 -0.23
CA LEU A 42 -6.99 -3.97 -0.78
C LEU A 42 -6.81 -2.79 0.16
N GLU A 43 -6.55 -1.62 -0.43
CA GLU A 43 -6.72 -0.34 0.26
C GLU A 43 -8.01 0.33 -0.21
N THR A 44 -8.73 0.94 0.72
CA THR A 44 -10.07 1.49 0.46
C THR A 44 -10.24 2.90 1.00
N THR A 45 -11.22 3.64 0.46
CA THR A 45 -11.50 5.02 0.88
C THR A 45 -12.03 5.15 2.31
N ASP A 46 -12.61 4.09 2.88
CA ASP A 46 -13.09 3.99 4.26
C ASP A 46 -13.45 2.52 4.57
N LEU A 47 -13.94 2.23 5.77
CA LEU A 47 -14.67 1.02 6.11
C LEU A 47 -16.10 1.05 5.54
N ILE A 48 -16.74 -0.12 5.46
CA ILE A 48 -18.18 -0.20 5.16
C ILE A 48 -18.95 0.42 6.33
N ARG A 49 -19.57 1.59 6.10
CA ARG A 49 -20.42 2.28 7.07
C ARG A 49 -21.83 2.40 6.52
N GLY A 50 -22.80 1.82 7.21
CA GLY A 50 -24.20 1.76 6.75
C GLY A 50 -24.34 0.94 5.44
N ARG A 51 -25.03 1.51 4.44
CA ARG A 51 -25.18 0.92 3.09
C ARG A 51 -24.20 1.51 2.05
N GLN A 52 -23.23 2.29 2.48
CA GLN A 52 -22.24 2.89 1.58
C GLN A 52 -21.02 1.98 1.49
N MET A 53 -20.69 1.59 0.26
CA MET A 53 -19.50 0.79 -0.04
C MET A 53 -18.31 1.71 -0.32
N PRO A 54 -17.16 1.50 0.33
CA PRO A 54 -15.96 2.27 0.02
C PRO A 54 -15.43 1.88 -1.37
N HIS A 55 -14.69 2.79 -1.99
CA HIS A 55 -14.00 2.52 -3.24
C HIS A 55 -12.62 1.92 -2.94
N ILE A 56 -12.17 1.00 -3.79
CA ILE A 56 -10.80 0.50 -3.77
C ILE A 56 -9.88 1.58 -4.35
N THR A 57 -8.79 1.88 -3.64
CA THR A 57 -7.73 2.82 -4.05
C THR A 57 -6.45 2.11 -4.45
N GLN A 58 -6.20 0.91 -3.92
CA GLN A 58 -5.10 0.05 -4.31
C GLN A 58 -5.52 -1.43 -4.26
N LEU A 59 -4.98 -2.23 -5.18
CA LEU A 59 -5.07 -3.68 -5.14
C LEU A 59 -3.67 -4.26 -5.33
N ALA A 60 -3.27 -5.15 -4.42
CA ALA A 60 -2.07 -5.96 -4.55
C ALA A 60 -2.41 -7.44 -4.50
N ALA A 61 -1.78 -8.26 -5.35
CA ALA A 61 -1.97 -9.70 -5.37
C ALA A 61 -0.66 -10.43 -5.65
N VAL A 62 -0.47 -11.59 -5.02
CA VAL A 62 0.69 -12.47 -5.21
C VAL A 62 0.20 -13.88 -5.50
N GLU A 63 0.71 -14.47 -6.58
CA GLU A 63 0.57 -15.90 -6.86
C GLU A 63 1.67 -16.66 -6.11
N LEU A 64 1.28 -17.63 -5.27
CA LEU A 64 2.18 -18.20 -4.26
C LEU A 64 3.24 -19.16 -4.81
N ASP A 65 2.99 -19.83 -5.93
CA ASP A 65 3.94 -20.82 -6.46
C ASP A 65 5.10 -20.13 -7.21
N THR A 66 4.79 -19.08 -7.97
CA THR A 66 5.76 -18.33 -8.81
C THR A 66 6.28 -17.07 -8.13
N GLY A 67 5.58 -16.56 -7.11
CA GLY A 67 5.85 -15.26 -6.51
C GLY A 67 5.47 -14.08 -7.42
N SER A 68 4.71 -14.31 -8.49
CA SER A 68 4.30 -13.25 -9.41
C SER A 68 3.45 -12.21 -8.69
N LEU A 69 3.91 -10.95 -8.73
CA LEU A 69 3.27 -9.82 -8.06
C LEU A 69 2.47 -8.98 -9.06
N TYR A 70 1.26 -8.61 -8.66
CA TYR A 70 0.46 -7.56 -9.27
C TYR A 70 0.21 -6.46 -8.24
N ASN A 71 0.42 -5.20 -8.62
CA ASN A 71 0.11 -4.05 -7.78
C ASN A 71 -0.40 -2.91 -8.66
N THR A 72 -1.57 -2.38 -8.36
CA THR A 72 -2.16 -1.26 -9.10
C THR A 72 -2.90 -0.30 -8.19
N TYR A 73 -2.99 0.93 -8.64
CA TYR A 73 -3.69 2.01 -7.97
C TYR A 73 -4.90 2.42 -8.80
N ILE A 74 -6.02 2.67 -8.14
CA ILE A 74 -7.31 3.00 -8.75
C ILE A 74 -7.75 4.36 -8.21
N LEU A 75 -8.06 5.31 -9.11
CA LEU A 75 -8.61 6.59 -8.70
C LEU A 75 -10.07 6.40 -8.24
N PRO A 76 -10.41 6.68 -6.97
CA PRO A 76 -11.78 6.53 -6.51
C PRO A 76 -12.66 7.70 -7.00
N LYS A 77 -13.97 7.48 -7.07
CA LYS A 77 -14.96 8.51 -7.42
C LYS A 77 -15.62 9.12 -6.18
N VAL A 78 -15.24 8.65 -4.99
CA VAL A 78 -15.77 9.13 -3.70
C VAL A 78 -14.60 9.58 -2.83
N PRO A 79 -14.79 10.59 -1.96
CA PRO A 79 -13.78 11.04 -1.02
C PRO A 79 -13.19 9.91 -0.18
N ILE A 80 -11.89 10.01 0.08
CA ILE A 80 -11.20 9.19 1.08
C ILE A 80 -11.38 9.83 2.47
N SER A 81 -11.75 9.02 3.46
CA SER A 81 -11.88 9.47 4.84
C SER A 81 -10.51 9.82 5.44
N GLU A 82 -10.46 10.75 6.39
CA GLU A 82 -9.22 11.12 7.07
C GLU A 82 -8.54 9.92 7.76
N GLU A 83 -9.34 9.04 8.37
CA GLU A 83 -8.84 7.81 9.00
C GLU A 83 -8.18 6.87 7.98
N ALA A 84 -8.80 6.69 6.80
CA ALA A 84 -8.21 5.91 5.72
C ALA A 84 -6.98 6.59 5.10
N MET A 85 -6.97 7.92 4.93
CA MET A 85 -5.76 8.65 4.47
C MET A 85 -4.59 8.44 5.43
N ASN A 86 -4.83 8.52 6.74
CA ASN A 86 -3.79 8.35 7.76
C ASN A 86 -3.27 6.91 7.83
N THR A 87 -4.11 5.92 7.49
CA THR A 87 -3.73 4.51 7.49
C THR A 87 -2.96 4.14 6.23
N THR A 88 -3.46 4.57 5.07
CA THR A 88 -2.96 4.17 3.75
C THR A 88 -1.88 5.10 3.19
N CYS A 89 -1.76 6.32 3.75
CA CYS A 89 -0.97 7.43 3.23
C CYS A 89 -1.32 7.84 1.78
N ILE A 90 -2.49 7.42 1.28
CA ILE A 90 -3.02 7.76 -0.04
C ILE A 90 -3.87 9.02 0.09
N VAL A 91 -3.65 9.99 -0.81
CA VAL A 91 -4.49 11.18 -0.91
C VAL A 91 -4.98 11.39 -2.34
N VAL A 92 -6.25 11.76 -2.43
CA VAL A 92 -6.97 11.96 -3.69
C VAL A 92 -7.34 13.43 -3.81
N ASN A 93 -6.83 14.08 -4.85
CA ASN A 93 -7.27 15.40 -5.27
C ASN A 93 -8.34 15.22 -6.36
N PHE A 94 -9.60 15.47 -6.00
CA PHE A 94 -10.73 15.32 -6.92
C PHE A 94 -10.76 16.38 -8.02
N ASP A 95 -10.32 17.60 -7.72
CA ASP A 95 -10.26 18.68 -8.72
C ASP A 95 -9.24 18.39 -9.82
N LEU A 96 -8.19 17.64 -9.49
CA LEU A 96 -7.13 17.25 -10.41
C LEU A 96 -7.26 15.81 -10.90
N GLU A 97 -8.30 15.08 -10.48
CA GLU A 97 -8.48 13.63 -10.72
C GLU A 97 -7.19 12.84 -10.50
N LYS A 98 -6.46 13.16 -9.43
CA LYS A 98 -5.12 12.63 -9.19
C LYS A 98 -5.01 12.02 -7.80
N MET A 99 -4.40 10.83 -7.75
CA MET A 99 -4.02 10.19 -6.51
C MET A 99 -2.51 10.31 -6.29
N THR A 100 -2.11 10.66 -5.07
CA THR A 100 -0.71 10.90 -4.70
C THR A 100 -0.36 10.25 -3.36
N VAL A 101 0.87 9.77 -3.26
CA VAL A 101 1.53 9.47 -1.98
C VAL A 101 2.16 10.76 -1.48
N HIS A 102 1.96 11.12 -0.20
CA HIS A 102 2.44 12.40 0.33
C HIS A 102 3.96 12.50 0.45
N GLY A 103 4.63 11.38 0.68
CA GLY A 103 6.07 11.33 0.86
C GLY A 103 6.53 9.97 1.35
N PHE A 104 7.84 9.83 1.44
CA PHE A 104 8.52 8.65 1.96
C PHE A 104 9.33 9.05 3.18
N ILE A 105 9.59 8.09 4.07
CA ILE A 105 10.49 8.26 5.21
C ILE A 105 11.82 7.60 4.88
N ASP A 106 12.93 8.31 5.04
CA ASP A 106 14.26 7.72 4.97
C ASP A 106 14.55 6.95 6.28
N SER A 107 14.19 5.67 6.30
CA SER A 107 14.37 4.79 7.46
C SER A 107 15.84 4.69 7.90
N LEU A 108 16.81 4.83 6.98
CA LEU A 108 18.23 4.81 7.34
C LEU A 108 18.59 6.03 8.20
N SER A 109 18.12 7.22 7.82
CA SER A 109 18.34 8.45 8.60
C SER A 109 17.63 8.38 9.96
N VAL A 110 16.42 7.84 9.99
CA VAL A 110 15.69 7.56 11.25
C VAL A 110 16.52 6.64 12.16
N PHE A 111 17.03 5.52 11.64
CA PHE A 111 17.79 4.56 12.44
C PHE A 111 19.15 5.11 12.90
N LYS A 112 19.83 5.93 12.11
CA LYS A 112 21.05 6.63 12.54
C LYS A 112 20.80 7.58 13.71
N LYS A 113 19.63 8.23 13.73
CA LYS A 113 19.22 9.09 14.83
C LYS A 113 18.83 8.28 16.07
N ALA A 114 18.02 7.23 15.90
CA ALA A 114 17.47 6.46 17.01
C ALA A 114 18.49 5.50 17.65
N PHE A 115 19.38 4.92 16.85
CA PHE A 115 20.36 3.92 17.26
C PHE A 115 21.77 4.35 16.81
N PRO A 116 22.37 5.37 17.44
CA PRO A 116 23.69 5.82 17.05
C PRO A 116 24.77 4.76 17.34
N GLY A 117 25.87 4.78 16.58
CA GLY A 117 27.06 3.96 16.84
C GLY A 117 26.99 2.49 16.42
N GLN A 118 26.01 2.09 15.61
CA GLN A 118 25.94 0.72 15.09
C GLN A 118 27.09 0.42 14.12
N GLN A 119 27.56 -0.84 14.11
CA GLN A 119 28.64 -1.30 13.23
C GLN A 119 28.34 -0.98 11.76
N ASN A 120 27.10 -1.27 11.34
CA ASN A 120 26.52 -0.82 10.09
C ASN A 120 25.00 -0.74 10.25
N TYR A 121 24.33 -0.15 9.27
CA TYR A 121 22.88 0.06 9.28
C TYR A 121 22.15 -0.81 8.24
N LYS A 122 22.74 -1.95 7.85
CA LYS A 122 21.96 -2.96 7.12
C LYS A 122 20.84 -3.45 8.05
N GLN A 123 19.66 -3.69 7.48
CA GLN A 123 18.50 -4.09 8.26
C GLN A 123 18.78 -5.33 9.11
N GLU A 124 19.37 -6.39 8.55
CA GLU A 124 19.78 -7.60 9.27
C GLU A 124 20.63 -7.32 10.52
N THR A 125 21.59 -6.40 10.41
CA THR A 125 22.48 -6.02 11.51
C THR A 125 21.69 -5.28 12.59
N LEU A 126 20.83 -4.35 12.20
CA LEU A 126 19.99 -3.59 13.12
C LEU A 126 18.98 -4.48 13.84
N VAL A 127 18.37 -5.43 13.13
CA VAL A 127 17.45 -6.40 13.73
C VAL A 127 18.16 -7.23 14.79
N LYS A 128 19.35 -7.73 14.48
CA LYS A 128 20.14 -8.48 15.44
C LYS A 128 20.55 -7.63 16.65
N ALA A 129 20.97 -6.39 16.43
CA ALA A 129 21.43 -5.51 17.50
C ALA A 129 20.29 -4.96 18.39
N VAL A 130 19.15 -4.60 17.78
CA VAL A 130 18.05 -3.88 18.45
C VAL A 130 16.95 -4.84 18.91
N LEU A 131 16.59 -5.83 18.09
CA LEU A 131 15.51 -6.78 18.39
C LEU A 131 16.03 -8.10 18.97
N ASN A 132 17.35 -8.29 19.03
CA ASN A 132 18.01 -9.50 19.51
C ASN A 132 17.49 -10.78 18.84
N THR A 133 17.20 -10.68 17.54
CA THR A 133 16.70 -11.79 16.72
C THR A 133 17.35 -11.77 15.34
N SER A 134 17.14 -12.83 14.57
CA SER A 134 17.46 -12.91 13.14
C SER A 134 16.21 -13.31 12.38
N TYR A 135 16.18 -12.98 11.10
CA TYR A 135 15.07 -13.34 10.21
C TYR A 135 15.62 -13.74 8.85
N ALA A 136 14.76 -14.28 7.99
CA ALA A 136 15.10 -14.60 6.61
C ALA A 136 15.20 -13.31 5.78
N ALA A 137 16.37 -12.65 5.85
CA ALA A 137 16.66 -11.47 5.03
C ALA A 137 16.60 -11.83 3.53
N HIS A 138 16.21 -10.87 2.70
CA HIS A 138 15.91 -11.03 1.27
C HIS A 138 14.55 -11.69 0.96
N ASP A 139 13.71 -11.90 1.98
CA ASP A 139 12.26 -12.10 1.80
C ASP A 139 11.55 -10.75 2.01
N ALA A 140 10.90 -10.23 0.96
CA ALA A 140 10.30 -8.90 0.99
C ALA A 140 9.21 -8.74 2.07
N THR A 141 8.51 -9.84 2.40
CA THR A 141 7.44 -9.83 3.40
C THR A 141 8.04 -9.76 4.81
N GLU A 142 9.06 -10.58 5.08
CA GLU A 142 9.78 -10.55 6.35
C GLU A 142 10.61 -9.26 6.51
N ASP A 143 11.15 -8.72 5.43
CA ASP A 143 11.84 -7.43 5.40
C ASP A 143 10.89 -6.31 5.85
N VAL A 144 9.67 -6.20 5.27
CA VAL A 144 8.70 -5.15 5.65
C VAL A 144 8.21 -5.33 7.09
N LYS A 145 7.87 -6.56 7.50
CA LYS A 145 7.45 -6.85 8.88
C LYS A 145 8.53 -6.42 9.88
N THR A 146 9.77 -6.81 9.62
CA THR A 146 10.87 -6.56 10.55
C THR A 146 11.30 -5.08 10.55
N LEU A 147 11.21 -4.40 9.40
CA LEU A 147 11.36 -2.95 9.31
C LEU A 147 10.34 -2.24 10.21
N GLY A 148 9.07 -2.67 10.17
CA GLY A 148 8.02 -2.14 11.05
C GLY A 148 8.32 -2.34 12.54
N LEU A 149 8.85 -3.51 12.92
CA LEU A 149 9.28 -3.77 14.30
C LEU A 149 10.45 -2.87 14.72
N LEU A 150 11.43 -2.64 13.86
CA LEU A 150 12.53 -1.70 14.12
C LEU A 150 12.01 -0.27 14.30
N MET A 151 11.10 0.19 13.43
CA MET A 151 10.50 1.52 13.52
C MET A 151 9.80 1.73 14.87
N LYS A 152 9.10 0.71 15.38
CA LYS A 152 8.48 0.75 16.72
C LYS A 152 9.49 0.91 17.85
N GLN A 153 10.72 0.38 17.71
CA GLN A 153 11.77 0.51 18.73
C GLN A 153 12.45 1.88 18.74
N THR A 154 12.25 2.71 17.72
CA THR A 154 12.88 4.04 17.67
C THR A 154 12.40 4.97 18.78
N LYS A 155 11.17 4.73 19.29
CA LYS A 155 10.48 5.57 20.29
C LYS A 155 10.38 7.05 19.88
N LEU A 156 10.62 7.38 18.62
CA LEU A 156 10.46 8.72 18.07
C LEU A 156 8.97 9.01 17.88
N SER A 157 8.57 10.25 18.16
CA SER A 157 7.22 10.73 17.90
C SER A 157 6.98 10.95 16.39
N GLY A 158 5.72 11.00 15.98
CA GLY A 158 5.35 11.30 14.59
C GLY A 158 6.04 12.55 14.01
N PRO A 159 6.01 13.71 14.71
CA PRO A 159 6.72 14.91 14.25
C PRO A 159 8.24 14.74 14.11
N GLU A 160 8.88 13.93 14.98
CA GLU A 160 10.32 13.65 14.86
C GLU A 160 10.62 12.75 13.66
N ILE A 161 9.76 11.76 13.39
CA ILE A 161 9.89 10.88 12.22
C ILE A 161 9.69 11.69 10.92
N LEU A 162 8.73 12.63 10.91
CA LEU A 162 8.44 13.46 9.73
C LEU A 162 9.62 14.37 9.33
N GLN A 163 10.57 14.66 10.22
CA GLN A 163 11.79 15.39 9.85
C GLN A 163 12.68 14.64 8.85
N PHE A 164 12.48 13.32 8.74
CA PHE A 164 13.20 12.45 7.81
C PHE A 164 12.35 12.10 6.57
N SER A 165 11.24 12.83 6.36
CA SER A 165 10.39 12.65 5.20
C SER A 165 10.93 13.38 3.97
N PHE A 166 10.66 12.83 2.79
CA PHE A 166 11.00 13.47 1.53
C PHE A 166 9.89 13.25 0.48
N PRO A 167 9.68 14.21 -0.44
CA PRO A 167 8.59 14.12 -1.40
C PRO A 167 8.89 13.09 -2.50
N PRO A 168 7.86 12.50 -3.14
CA PRO A 168 8.04 11.44 -4.14
C PRO A 168 8.91 11.81 -5.34
N ILE A 169 9.01 13.10 -5.67
CA ILE A 169 9.84 13.60 -6.77
C ILE A 169 11.32 13.21 -6.62
N PHE A 170 11.84 13.09 -5.39
CA PHE A 170 13.23 12.66 -5.15
C PHE A 170 13.45 11.18 -5.50
N VAL A 171 12.45 10.31 -5.31
CA VAL A 171 12.53 8.91 -5.76
C VAL A 171 12.61 8.87 -7.28
N HIS A 172 11.71 9.60 -7.96
CA HIS A 172 11.67 9.65 -9.42
C HIS A 172 13.00 10.17 -10.00
N GLN A 173 13.54 11.26 -9.45
CA GLN A 173 14.85 11.78 -9.85
C GLN A 173 15.99 10.79 -9.56
N GLY A 174 15.98 10.12 -8.41
CA GLY A 174 16.94 9.08 -8.07
C GLY A 174 16.90 7.89 -9.04
N LEU A 175 15.72 7.48 -9.50
CA LEU A 175 15.59 6.40 -10.50
C LEU A 175 16.06 6.84 -11.90
N LEU A 176 15.80 8.09 -12.28
CA LEU A 176 16.21 8.61 -13.59
C LEU A 176 17.72 8.91 -13.69
N PHE A 177 18.31 9.41 -12.61
CA PHE A 177 19.68 9.97 -12.62
C PHE A 177 20.64 9.26 -11.66
N GLY A 178 20.17 8.32 -10.84
CA GLY A 178 20.99 7.63 -9.83
C GLY A 178 22.01 6.62 -10.39
N ASN A 179 21.97 6.34 -11.69
CA ASN A 179 23.00 5.55 -12.39
C ASN A 179 24.21 6.40 -12.85
N GLU A 180 24.24 7.71 -12.57
CA GLU A 180 25.44 8.52 -12.72
C GLU A 180 26.24 8.51 -11.40
N LYS A 181 26.97 7.43 -11.16
CA LYS A 181 28.11 7.42 -10.24
C LYS A 181 29.31 6.73 -10.89
#